data_AF-A0A1C4VIM0-F1
#
_entry.id   AF-A0A1C4VIM0-F1
#
_cell.length_a   1.000
_cell.length_b   1.000
_cell.length_c   1.000
_cell.angle_alpha   90.00
_cell.angle_beta   90.00
_cell.angle_gamma   90.00
#
_symmetry.space_group_name_H-M   'P 1'
#
loop_
_entity.id
_entity.type
_entity.pdbx_description
1 polymer ?
#
loop_
_entity_poly.entity_id
_entity_poly.type
_entity_poly.pdbx_seq_one_letter_code
_entity_poly.pdbx_strand_id
1 'polypeptide(L)'
;MTALGRWLTEAVPRGRIAAFRTLVYLFVAGDLVFFTPWVRTHASVPGELYRPLFVSRLLHLPTPTEWLITGIFWTLLALALLAATGRAPRLLGWSVFVLYLHWMVIAMSYGKVDHDRFGLLVALAVLPTAGRARHGDPTRTEAGGWALRVTQIAVVCTYFLAAWAKLRFGGLDWMTGSVLARAILRRGTDLADVIAQVPYLLIAAQFGIMAFELLSPVVFLVPDRWRTTVVGFFYSFHAVTMATITISFAPHLVAMASFLALERIRPLVLLRRLARRGGRTEAAPARTTATGPDPVVGDPGQAVVGGPPAGP
;
A
#
# COMPACT_ATOMS: atom_id res chain seq x y z
N MET A 1 1.14 32.15 4.62
CA MET A 1 0.69 30.76 4.95
C MET A 1 1.13 30.39 6.36
N THR A 2 0.24 29.79 7.16
CA THR A 2 0.54 29.30 8.50
C THR A 2 1.47 28.08 8.46
N ALA A 3 2.08 27.71 9.60
CA ALA A 3 2.89 26.50 9.72
C ALA A 3 2.08 25.23 9.35
N LEU A 4 0.83 25.17 9.80
CA LEU A 4 -0.11 24.10 9.43
C LEU A 4 -0.36 24.04 7.92
N GLY A 5 -0.58 25.20 7.28
CA GLY A 5 -0.76 25.27 5.83
C GLY A 5 0.44 24.69 5.07
N ARG A 6 1.66 25.10 5.44
CA ARG A 6 2.89 24.58 4.82
C ARG A 6 3.08 23.08 5.02
N TRP A 7 2.75 22.55 6.20
CA TRP A 7 2.83 21.11 6.48
C TRP A 7 1.80 20.31 5.67
N LEU A 8 0.59 20.85 5.54
CA LEU A 8 -0.50 20.22 4.82
C LEU A 8 -0.23 20.17 3.31
N THR A 9 0.39 21.22 2.75
CA THR A 9 0.63 21.36 1.31
C THR A 9 2.09 21.16 0.91
N GLU A 10 2.91 20.53 1.75
CA GLU A 10 4.34 20.31 1.48
C GLU A 10 4.55 19.74 0.07
N ALA A 11 5.21 20.51 -0.80
CA ALA A 11 5.26 20.17 -2.21
C ALA A 11 5.99 18.84 -2.44
N VAL A 12 5.42 17.92 -3.22
CA VAL A 12 6.03 16.60 -3.53
C VAL A 12 6.25 16.43 -5.04
N PRO A 13 7.16 15.55 -5.50
CA PRO A 13 7.33 15.29 -6.92
C PRO A 13 6.03 14.81 -7.59
N ARG A 14 5.67 15.36 -8.75
CA ARG A 14 4.52 14.92 -9.55
C ARG A 14 4.60 13.43 -9.89
N GLY A 15 5.81 12.90 -10.10
CA GLY A 15 6.05 11.47 -10.27
C GLY A 15 5.49 10.61 -9.14
N ARG A 16 5.51 11.08 -7.89
CA ARG A 16 4.93 10.38 -6.73
C ARG A 16 3.42 10.27 -6.86
N ILE A 17 2.77 11.35 -7.29
CA ILE A 17 1.32 11.40 -7.50
C ILE A 17 0.91 10.48 -8.66
N ALA A 18 1.69 10.43 -9.74
CA ALA A 18 1.43 9.50 -10.84
C ALA A 18 1.53 8.03 -10.39
N ALA A 19 2.56 7.69 -9.61
CA ALA A 19 2.74 6.36 -9.04
C ALA A 19 1.60 5.99 -8.08
N PHE A 20 1.27 6.88 -7.13
CA PHE A 20 0.19 6.67 -6.16
C PHE A 20 -1.17 6.50 -6.85
N ARG A 21 -1.47 7.34 -7.83
CA ARG A 21 -2.69 7.27 -8.64
C ARG A 21 -2.81 5.94 -9.39
N THR A 22 -1.72 5.50 -10.01
CA THR A 22 -1.69 4.23 -10.74
C THR A 22 -1.98 3.07 -9.79
N LEU A 23 -1.30 3.04 -8.63
CA LEU A 23 -1.52 2.03 -7.60
C LEU A 23 -2.98 2.03 -7.11
N VAL A 24 -3.53 3.19 -6.74
CA VAL A 24 -4.88 3.32 -6.21
C VAL A 24 -5.93 2.85 -7.23
N TYR A 25 -5.86 3.30 -8.48
CA TYR A 25 -6.88 2.91 -9.47
C TYR A 25 -6.73 1.47 -9.97
N LEU A 26 -5.50 0.94 -10.08
CA LEU A 26 -5.32 -0.50 -10.34
C LEU A 26 -5.83 -1.34 -9.16
N PHE A 27 -5.65 -0.86 -7.93
CA PHE A 27 -6.22 -1.53 -6.77
C PHE A 27 -7.74 -1.51 -6.81
N VAL A 28 -8.40 -0.40 -7.18
CA VAL A 28 -9.87 -0.38 -7.34
C VAL A 28 -10.34 -1.46 -8.31
N ALA A 29 -9.67 -1.62 -9.46
CA ALA A 29 -9.98 -2.71 -10.38
C ALA A 29 -9.77 -4.10 -9.75
N GLY A 30 -8.68 -4.29 -9.01
CA GLY A 30 -8.42 -5.52 -8.26
C GLY A 30 -9.39 -5.77 -7.11
N ASP A 31 -9.88 -4.72 -6.45
CA ASP A 31 -10.81 -4.77 -5.33
C ASP A 31 -12.16 -5.33 -5.78
N LEU A 32 -12.63 -4.90 -6.96
CA LEU A 32 -13.85 -5.42 -7.59
C LEU A 32 -13.76 -6.92 -7.90
N VAL A 33 -12.61 -7.37 -8.41
CA VAL A 33 -12.48 -8.72 -8.98
C VAL A 33 -11.99 -9.74 -7.96
N PHE A 34 -11.08 -9.36 -7.06
CA PHE A 34 -10.37 -10.29 -6.18
C PHE A 34 -10.71 -10.12 -4.71
N PHE A 35 -10.79 -8.88 -4.20
CA PHE A 35 -10.92 -8.65 -2.75
C PHE A 35 -12.37 -8.57 -2.28
N THR A 36 -13.26 -8.02 -3.10
CA THR A 36 -14.68 -7.84 -2.79
C THR A 36 -15.64 -8.33 -3.87
N PRO A 37 -15.38 -9.47 -4.56
CA PRO A 37 -16.30 -9.98 -5.57
C PRO A 37 -17.69 -10.27 -5.00
N TRP A 38 -17.79 -10.51 -3.69
CA TRP A 38 -19.04 -10.70 -2.96
C TRP A 38 -19.99 -9.49 -3.02
N VAL A 39 -19.52 -8.27 -3.26
CA VAL A 39 -20.45 -7.12 -3.39
C VAL A 39 -21.36 -7.29 -4.60
N ARG A 40 -20.86 -7.93 -5.66
CA ARG A 40 -21.65 -8.27 -6.84
C ARG A 40 -22.77 -9.26 -6.51
N THR A 41 -22.59 -10.13 -5.51
CA THR A 41 -23.63 -11.11 -5.13
C THR A 41 -24.83 -10.45 -4.46
N HIS A 42 -24.74 -9.17 -4.04
CA HIS A 42 -25.91 -8.42 -3.60
C HIS A 42 -26.94 -8.18 -4.73
N ALA A 43 -26.55 -8.38 -6.00
CA ALA A 43 -27.48 -8.31 -7.12
C ALA A 43 -28.63 -9.32 -7.01
N SER A 44 -28.39 -10.47 -6.36
CA SER A 44 -29.39 -11.52 -6.14
C SER A 44 -29.97 -11.54 -4.72
N VAL A 45 -29.64 -10.55 -3.89
CA VAL A 45 -30.16 -10.46 -2.52
C VAL A 45 -31.49 -9.71 -2.51
N PRO A 46 -32.53 -10.21 -1.81
CA PRO A 46 -33.81 -9.52 -1.70
C PRO A 46 -33.67 -8.10 -1.15
N GLY A 47 -34.34 -7.15 -1.80
CA GLY A 47 -34.31 -5.74 -1.41
C GLY A 47 -34.84 -5.47 0.01
N GLU A 48 -35.64 -6.37 0.57
CA GLU A 48 -36.15 -6.30 1.96
C GLU A 48 -35.04 -6.36 3.01
N LEU A 49 -33.89 -6.95 2.68
CA LEU A 49 -32.72 -7.02 3.55
C LEU A 49 -31.83 -5.77 3.43
N TYR A 50 -32.10 -4.88 2.47
CA TYR A 50 -31.36 -3.64 2.29
C TYR A 50 -31.63 -2.67 3.43
N ARG A 51 -30.60 -2.36 4.22
CA ARG A 51 -30.63 -1.37 5.30
C ARG A 51 -29.71 -0.21 4.92
N PRO A 52 -30.25 0.86 4.28
CA PRO A 52 -29.44 1.93 3.72
C PRO A 52 -28.60 2.60 4.80
N LEU A 53 -27.34 2.90 4.47
CA LEU A 53 -26.50 3.78 5.29
C LEU A 53 -27.10 5.18 5.43
N PHE A 54 -26.62 5.94 6.41
CA PHE A 54 -27.06 7.33 6.63
C PHE A 54 -26.96 8.19 5.35
N VAL A 55 -25.86 8.06 4.60
CA VAL A 55 -25.68 8.79 3.33
C VAL A 55 -26.73 8.44 2.28
N SER A 56 -27.11 7.16 2.17
CA SER A 56 -28.18 6.73 1.26
C SER A 56 -29.53 7.32 1.66
N ARG A 57 -29.82 7.36 2.96
CA ARG A 57 -31.07 7.95 3.48
C ARG A 57 -31.12 9.45 3.23
N LEU A 58 -30.02 10.16 3.50
CA LEU A 58 -29.92 11.60 3.27
C LEU A 58 -30.10 11.95 1.78
N LEU A 59 -29.52 11.14 0.89
CA LEU A 59 -29.61 11.33 -0.56
C LEU A 59 -30.85 10.67 -1.19
N HIS A 60 -31.71 10.04 -0.39
CA HIS A 60 -32.89 9.31 -0.85
C HIS A 60 -32.57 8.30 -1.97
N LEU A 61 -31.44 7.59 -1.86
CA LEU A 61 -31.05 6.59 -2.85
C LEU A 61 -32.00 5.38 -2.78
N PRO A 62 -32.48 4.88 -3.93
CA PRO A 62 -33.37 3.72 -3.96
C PRO A 62 -32.62 2.44 -3.57
N THR A 63 -33.38 1.39 -3.23
CA THR A 63 -32.83 0.04 -3.09
C THR A 63 -32.12 -0.38 -4.38
N PRO A 64 -30.86 -0.86 -4.30
CA PRO A 64 -30.10 -1.23 -5.49
C PRO A 64 -30.77 -2.36 -6.28
N THR A 65 -30.88 -2.18 -7.59
CA THR A 65 -31.32 -3.24 -8.51
C THR A 65 -30.13 -4.02 -9.05
N GLU A 66 -30.38 -5.22 -9.58
CA GLU A 66 -29.37 -6.03 -10.27
C GLU A 66 -28.67 -5.25 -11.41
N TRP A 67 -29.46 -4.52 -12.20
CA TRP A 67 -28.95 -3.68 -13.30
C TRP A 67 -28.01 -2.58 -12.79
N LEU A 68 -28.36 -1.92 -11.66
CA LEU A 68 -27.52 -0.89 -11.07
C LEU A 68 -26.19 -1.48 -10.59
N ILE A 69 -26.22 -2.59 -9.84
CA ILE A 69 -25.02 -3.24 -9.29
C ILE A 69 -24.11 -3.69 -10.44
N THR A 70 -24.66 -4.39 -11.44
CA THR A 70 -23.89 -4.88 -12.59
C THR A 70 -23.36 -3.73 -13.46
N GLY A 71 -24.15 -2.67 -13.66
CA GLY A 71 -23.74 -1.48 -14.39
C GLY A 71 -22.60 -0.73 -13.70
N ILE A 72 -22.68 -0.54 -12.38
CA ILE A 72 -21.60 0.07 -11.59
C ILE A 72 -20.34 -0.79 -11.68
N PHE A 73 -20.44 -2.11 -11.52
CA PHE A 73 -19.28 -3.01 -11.57
C PHE A 73 -18.48 -2.83 -12.87
N TRP A 74 -19.12 -2.98 -14.03
CA TRP A 74 -18.41 -2.91 -15.32
C TRP A 74 -17.92 -1.50 -15.64
N THR A 75 -18.73 -0.48 -15.34
CA THR A 75 -18.35 0.92 -15.57
C THR A 75 -17.17 1.31 -14.70
N LEU A 76 -17.22 0.99 -13.41
CA LEU A 76 -16.15 1.28 -12.45
C LEU A 76 -14.86 0.52 -12.81
N LEU A 77 -14.96 -0.74 -13.23
CA LEU A 77 -13.80 -1.51 -13.68
C LEU A 77 -13.11 -0.84 -14.87
N ALA A 78 -13.87 -0.48 -15.92
CA ALA A 78 -13.32 0.18 -17.09
C ALA A 78 -12.73 1.56 -16.75
N LEU A 79 -13.45 2.38 -15.98
CA LEU A 79 -13.01 3.72 -15.60
C LEU A 79 -11.79 3.68 -14.68
N ALA A 80 -11.67 2.72 -13.77
CA ALA A 80 -10.50 2.55 -12.92
C ALA A 80 -9.24 2.25 -13.76
N LEU A 81 -9.33 1.33 -14.72
CA LEU A 81 -8.23 1.03 -15.63
C LEU A 81 -7.84 2.26 -16.49
N LEU A 82 -8.82 3.00 -16.99
CA LEU A 82 -8.57 4.25 -17.72
C LEU A 82 -7.95 5.33 -16.83
N ALA A 83 -8.44 5.50 -15.60
CA ALA A 83 -7.96 6.48 -14.63
C ALA A 83 -6.50 6.22 -14.24
N ALA A 84 -6.08 4.95 -14.17
CA ALA A 84 -4.70 4.55 -13.91
C ALA A 84 -3.71 5.08 -14.97
N THR A 85 -4.16 5.31 -16.21
CA THR A 85 -3.32 5.89 -17.28
C THR A 85 -2.99 7.37 -17.06
N GLY A 86 -3.81 8.07 -16.27
CA GLY A 86 -3.61 9.47 -15.94
C GLY A 86 -3.91 10.49 -17.05
N ARG A 87 -4.59 10.09 -18.13
CA ARG A 87 -4.90 10.98 -19.28
C ARG A 87 -5.90 12.11 -18.96
N ALA A 88 -6.94 11.83 -18.18
CA ALA A 88 -7.96 12.79 -17.76
C ALA A 88 -8.21 12.70 -16.23
N PRO A 89 -7.22 13.07 -15.40
CA PRO A 89 -7.17 12.69 -13.98
C PRO A 89 -8.32 13.27 -13.14
N ARG A 90 -8.85 14.44 -13.53
CA ARG A 90 -10.00 15.06 -12.84
C ARG A 90 -11.30 14.31 -13.13
N LEU A 91 -11.67 14.23 -14.41
CA LEU A 91 -12.91 13.59 -14.85
C LEU A 91 -12.95 12.11 -14.47
N LEU A 92 -11.93 11.35 -14.87
CA LEU A 92 -11.88 9.91 -14.58
C LEU A 92 -11.77 9.64 -13.08
N GLY A 93 -10.96 10.44 -12.37
CA GLY A 93 -10.77 10.24 -10.94
C GLY A 93 -12.02 10.51 -10.12
N TRP A 94 -12.73 11.62 -10.37
CA TRP A 94 -14.01 11.88 -9.71
C TRP A 94 -15.10 10.89 -10.09
N SER A 95 -15.12 10.43 -11.36
CA SER A 95 -16.05 9.38 -11.78
C SER A 95 -15.82 8.07 -11.03
N VAL A 96 -14.55 7.65 -10.91
CA VAL A 96 -14.17 6.47 -10.12
C VAL A 96 -14.53 6.66 -8.65
N PHE A 97 -14.28 7.83 -8.06
CA PHE A 97 -14.66 8.12 -6.68
C PHE A 97 -16.16 7.96 -6.45
N VAL A 98 -17.00 8.62 -7.26
CA VAL A 98 -18.46 8.57 -7.11
C VAL A 98 -18.98 7.15 -7.24
N LEU A 99 -18.51 6.41 -8.25
CA LEU A 99 -18.92 5.02 -8.47
C LEU A 99 -18.41 4.09 -7.37
N TYR A 100 -17.16 4.22 -6.93
CA TYR A 100 -16.61 3.41 -5.84
C TYR A 100 -17.27 3.72 -4.49
N LEU A 101 -17.60 4.98 -4.23
CA LEU A 101 -18.40 5.38 -3.07
C LEU A 101 -19.77 4.70 -3.10
N HIS A 102 -20.47 4.75 -4.23
CA HIS A 102 -21.76 4.10 -4.38
C HIS A 102 -21.64 2.58 -4.24
N TRP A 103 -20.60 1.97 -4.83
CA TRP A 103 -20.29 0.55 -4.67
C TRP A 103 -20.12 0.15 -3.20
N MET A 104 -19.38 0.95 -2.42
CA MET A 104 -19.18 0.73 -0.98
C MET A 104 -20.45 0.97 -0.16
N VAL A 105 -21.27 1.94 -0.54
CA VAL A 105 -22.57 2.17 0.08
C VAL A 105 -23.47 0.93 -0.08
N ILE A 106 -23.52 0.33 -1.27
CA ILE A 106 -24.23 -0.92 -1.50
C ILE A 106 -23.62 -2.06 -0.67
N ALA A 107 -22.31 -2.22 -0.72
CA ALA A 107 -21.58 -3.27 0.01
C ALA A 107 -21.89 -3.28 1.51
N MET A 108 -22.00 -2.11 2.13
CA MET A 108 -22.12 -1.97 3.58
C MET A 108 -23.56 -1.80 4.08
N SER A 109 -24.56 -1.89 3.21
CA SER A 109 -25.98 -1.75 3.56
C SER A 109 -26.68 -3.08 3.89
N TYR A 110 -25.91 -4.16 4.07
CA TYR A 110 -26.43 -5.51 4.38
C TYR A 110 -25.89 -6.06 5.71
N GLY A 111 -25.79 -5.18 6.73
CA GLY A 111 -25.52 -5.59 8.12
C GLY A 111 -24.05 -5.68 8.52
N LYS A 112 -23.11 -5.29 7.64
CA LYS A 112 -21.68 -5.18 7.95
C LYS A 112 -21.13 -3.87 7.44
N VAL A 113 -20.41 -3.14 8.31
CA VAL A 113 -19.72 -1.91 7.96
C VAL A 113 -18.24 -2.08 8.30
N ASP A 114 -17.40 -2.13 7.28
CA ASP A 114 -15.95 -2.22 7.45
C ASP A 114 -15.28 -0.85 7.27
N HIS A 115 -14.29 -0.55 8.12
CA HIS A 115 -13.57 0.72 8.14
C HIS A 115 -12.30 0.71 7.26
N ASP A 116 -11.90 -0.45 6.74
CA ASP A 116 -10.63 -0.64 6.03
C ASP A 116 -10.57 0.08 4.67
N ARG A 117 -11.72 0.45 4.08
CA ARG A 117 -11.78 1.23 2.82
C ARG A 117 -11.79 2.75 3.04
N PHE A 118 -11.85 3.24 4.28
CA PHE A 118 -11.97 4.67 4.57
C PHE A 118 -10.81 5.48 3.97
N GLY A 119 -9.56 5.08 4.23
CA GLY A 119 -8.38 5.74 3.66
C GLY A 119 -8.35 5.73 2.13
N LEU A 120 -8.81 4.64 1.50
CA LEU A 120 -8.89 4.52 0.04
C LEU A 120 -9.95 5.46 -0.54
N LEU A 121 -11.14 5.52 0.07
CA LEU A 121 -12.21 6.45 -0.33
C LEU A 121 -11.74 7.91 -0.26
N VAL A 122 -11.03 8.28 0.80
CA VAL A 122 -10.44 9.62 0.91
C VAL A 122 -9.40 9.84 -0.19
N ALA A 123 -8.51 8.87 -0.45
CA ALA A 123 -7.54 8.95 -1.53
C ALA A 123 -8.20 9.20 -2.89
N LEU A 124 -9.28 8.47 -3.19
CA LEU A 124 -10.06 8.62 -4.43
C LEU A 124 -10.71 9.99 -4.54
N ALA A 125 -11.18 10.57 -3.43
CA ALA A 125 -11.75 11.92 -3.42
C ALA A 125 -10.70 13.01 -3.66
N VAL A 126 -9.49 12.86 -3.11
CA VAL A 126 -8.48 13.93 -3.15
C VAL A 126 -7.50 13.83 -4.32
N LEU A 127 -7.22 12.63 -4.84
CA LEU A 127 -6.34 12.44 -5.99
C LEU A 127 -6.69 13.29 -7.23
N PRO A 128 -7.98 13.46 -7.61
CA PRO A 128 -8.37 14.30 -8.74
C PRO A 128 -7.94 15.77 -8.58
N THR A 129 -7.83 16.29 -7.34
CA THR A 129 -7.47 17.70 -7.09
C THR A 129 -6.02 18.01 -7.45
N ALA A 130 -5.13 17.02 -7.38
CA ALA A 130 -3.71 17.16 -7.72
C ALA A 130 -3.45 17.40 -9.22
N GLY A 131 -4.44 17.17 -10.09
CA GLY A 131 -4.35 17.47 -11.52
C GLY A 131 -3.41 16.55 -12.31
N ARG A 132 -2.80 17.08 -13.37
CA ARG A 132 -1.92 16.30 -14.26
C ARG A 132 -0.57 16.04 -13.60
N ALA A 133 -0.17 14.79 -13.58
CA ALA A 133 1.15 14.35 -13.15
C ALA A 133 1.55 13.11 -13.97
N ARG A 134 2.84 13.03 -14.32
CA ARG A 134 3.42 11.94 -15.12
C ARG A 134 4.45 11.16 -14.29
N HIS A 135 4.59 9.87 -14.57
CA HIS A 135 5.63 9.03 -13.95
C HIS A 135 7.03 9.61 -14.23
N GLY A 136 7.89 9.61 -13.21
CA GLY A 136 9.25 10.14 -13.31
C GLY A 136 9.39 11.65 -13.32
N ASP A 137 8.29 12.41 -13.31
CA ASP A 137 8.32 13.87 -13.29
C ASP A 137 8.85 14.42 -11.94
N PRO A 138 10.01 15.11 -11.92
CA PRO A 138 10.60 15.61 -10.69
C PRO A 138 9.97 16.92 -10.20
N THR A 139 9.16 17.59 -11.03
CA THR A 139 8.56 18.89 -10.67
C THR A 139 7.69 18.75 -9.42
N ARG A 140 7.83 19.67 -8.47
CA ARG A 140 7.11 19.59 -7.19
C ARG A 140 5.72 20.24 -7.30
N THR A 141 4.77 19.70 -6.56
CA THR A 141 3.38 20.19 -6.51
C THR A 141 2.84 20.20 -5.09
N GLU A 142 2.30 21.35 -4.69
CA GLU A 142 1.62 21.52 -3.40
C GLU A 142 0.26 20.81 -3.37
N ALA A 143 -0.49 20.86 -4.48
CA ALA A 143 -1.76 20.14 -4.62
C ALA A 143 -1.57 18.62 -4.47
N GLY A 144 -0.48 18.07 -5.02
CA GLY A 144 -0.10 16.68 -4.76
C GLY A 144 0.29 16.42 -3.31
N GLY A 145 1.00 17.35 -2.68
CA GLY A 145 1.35 17.29 -1.25
C GLY A 145 0.11 17.21 -0.37
N TRP A 146 -0.87 18.08 -0.63
CA TRP A 146 -2.17 18.09 0.03
C TRP A 146 -2.92 16.77 -0.13
N ALA A 147 -3.03 16.25 -1.36
CA ALA A 147 -3.73 14.99 -1.61
C ALA A 147 -3.09 13.81 -0.86
N LEU A 148 -1.76 13.72 -0.83
CA LEU A 148 -1.06 12.70 -0.04
C LEU A 148 -1.27 12.91 1.45
N ARG A 149 -1.13 14.14 1.96
CA ARG A 149 -1.28 14.41 3.40
C ARG A 149 -2.69 14.11 3.91
N VAL A 150 -3.72 14.50 3.17
CA VAL A 150 -5.11 14.18 3.53
C VAL A 150 -5.35 12.67 3.53
N THR A 151 -4.76 11.94 2.58
CA THR A 151 -4.81 10.48 2.57
C THR A 151 -4.08 9.88 3.79
N GLN A 152 -2.89 10.38 4.12
CA GLN A 152 -2.12 9.96 5.30
C GLN A 152 -2.92 10.19 6.60
N ILE A 153 -3.58 11.35 6.73
CA ILE A 153 -4.45 11.65 7.87
C ILE A 153 -5.58 10.63 7.94
N ALA A 154 -6.25 10.32 6.82
CA ALA A 154 -7.31 9.32 6.80
C ALA A 154 -6.84 7.91 7.18
N VAL A 155 -5.64 7.51 6.77
CA VAL A 155 -4.98 6.26 7.21
C VAL A 155 -4.81 6.25 8.72
N VAL A 156 -4.22 7.30 9.29
CA VAL A 156 -4.03 7.41 10.75
C VAL A 156 -5.36 7.45 11.50
N CYS A 157 -6.36 8.19 11.00
CA CYS A 157 -7.70 8.20 11.55
C CYS A 157 -8.34 6.81 11.53
N THR A 158 -8.06 5.97 10.54
CA THR A 158 -8.58 4.60 10.49
C THR A 158 -8.10 3.79 11.69
N TYR A 159 -6.81 3.87 12.04
CA TYR A 159 -6.26 3.22 13.23
C TYR A 159 -6.81 3.83 14.52
N PHE A 160 -6.66 5.14 14.68
CA PHE A 160 -7.02 5.83 15.90
C PHE A 160 -8.52 5.67 16.23
N LEU A 161 -9.39 5.85 15.23
CA LEU A 161 -10.84 5.71 15.41
C LEU A 161 -11.25 4.24 15.58
N ALA A 162 -10.48 3.28 15.05
CA ALA A 162 -10.71 1.86 15.34
C ALA A 162 -10.41 1.53 16.80
N ALA A 163 -9.32 2.04 17.38
CA ALA A 163 -9.05 1.90 18.82
C ALA A 163 -10.12 2.61 19.66
N TRP A 164 -10.49 3.84 19.29
CA TRP A 164 -11.57 4.55 19.96
C TRP A 164 -12.89 3.77 19.93
N ALA A 165 -13.25 3.16 18.79
CA ALA A 165 -14.44 2.33 18.68
C ALA A 165 -14.36 1.09 19.59
N LYS A 166 -13.19 0.43 19.68
CA LYS A 166 -12.96 -0.70 20.60
C LYS A 166 -13.21 -0.29 22.05
N LEU A 167 -12.67 0.85 22.48
CA LEU A 167 -12.89 1.38 23.83
C LEU A 167 -14.35 1.79 24.06
N ARG A 168 -14.97 2.47 23.10
CA ARG A 168 -16.35 2.96 23.20
C ARG A 168 -17.37 1.84 23.31
N PHE A 169 -17.21 0.76 22.55
CA PHE A 169 -18.20 -0.31 22.47
C PHE A 169 -17.83 -1.54 23.33
N GLY A 170 -16.55 -1.77 23.59
CA GLY A 170 -16.06 -2.91 24.37
C GLY A 170 -15.52 -2.57 25.76
N GLY A 171 -15.38 -1.29 26.09
CA GLY A 171 -14.77 -0.86 27.35
C GLY A 171 -13.30 -1.25 27.48
N LEU A 172 -12.77 -1.20 28.71
CA LEU A 172 -11.43 -1.69 29.01
C LEU A 172 -11.33 -3.22 28.87
N ASP A 173 -12.45 -3.92 29.04
CA ASP A 173 -12.56 -5.37 28.88
C ASP A 173 -12.21 -5.85 27.47
N TRP A 174 -12.21 -4.96 26.47
CA TRP A 174 -11.68 -5.30 25.15
C TRP A 174 -10.23 -5.78 25.22
N MET A 175 -9.41 -5.23 26.13
CA MET A 175 -7.98 -5.52 26.23
C MET A 175 -7.68 -6.85 26.96
N THR A 176 -8.60 -7.33 27.80
CA THR A 176 -8.42 -8.55 28.60
C THR A 176 -9.42 -9.66 28.24
N GLY A 177 -10.41 -9.35 27.42
CA GLY A 177 -11.49 -10.26 27.04
C GLY A 177 -11.11 -11.24 25.92
N SER A 178 -12.12 -11.95 25.42
CA SER A 178 -11.98 -13.04 24.45
C SER A 178 -12.03 -12.62 22.98
N VAL A 179 -11.81 -11.33 22.67
CA VAL A 179 -12.00 -10.79 21.32
C VAL A 179 -11.04 -11.43 20.31
N LEU A 180 -9.74 -11.52 20.64
CA LEU A 180 -8.79 -12.20 19.77
C LEU A 180 -9.02 -13.71 19.71
N ALA A 181 -9.37 -14.36 20.84
CA ALA A 181 -9.71 -15.79 20.84
C ALA A 181 -10.90 -16.08 19.90
N ARG A 182 -11.96 -15.25 19.93
CA ARG A 182 -13.09 -15.35 19.02
C ARG A 182 -12.69 -15.10 17.56
N ALA A 183 -11.74 -14.20 17.30
CA ALA A 183 -11.23 -13.96 15.96
C ALA A 183 -10.48 -15.18 15.40
N ILE A 184 -9.63 -15.80 16.22
CA ILE A 184 -8.90 -17.04 15.90
C ILE A 184 -9.88 -18.18 15.63
N LEU A 185 -10.87 -18.41 16.52
CA LEU A 185 -11.86 -19.48 16.31
C LEU A 185 -12.64 -19.36 15.00
N ARG A 186 -12.89 -18.13 14.53
CA ARG A 186 -13.69 -17.89 13.32
C ARG A 186 -12.86 -17.85 12.03
N ARG A 187 -11.58 -17.47 12.11
CA ARG A 187 -10.77 -17.11 10.93
C ARG A 187 -9.28 -17.49 11.04
N GLY A 188 -8.91 -18.22 12.08
CA GLY A 188 -7.55 -18.57 12.46
C GLY A 188 -6.85 -19.46 11.43
N THR A 189 -5.53 -19.45 11.51
CA THR A 189 -4.62 -20.35 10.79
C THR A 189 -3.85 -21.21 11.79
N ASP A 190 -3.10 -22.19 11.30
CA ASP A 190 -2.20 -23.00 12.13
C ASP A 190 -1.22 -22.16 12.96
N LEU A 191 -0.79 -21.01 12.41
CA LEU A 191 0.05 -20.06 13.15
C LEU A 191 -0.69 -19.44 14.34
N ALA A 192 -1.98 -19.14 14.18
CA ALA A 192 -2.79 -18.63 15.27
C ALA A 192 -3.02 -19.68 16.37
N ASP A 193 -3.14 -20.96 16.01
CA ASP A 193 -3.27 -22.04 16.99
C ASP A 193 -2.01 -22.17 17.85
N VAL A 194 -0.82 -22.07 17.24
CA VAL A 194 0.45 -22.04 17.98
C VAL A 194 0.52 -20.82 18.92
N ILE A 195 0.12 -19.64 18.44
CA ILE A 195 0.11 -18.41 19.24
C ILE A 195 -0.89 -18.52 20.41
N ALA A 196 -2.05 -19.11 20.18
CA ALA A 196 -3.11 -19.25 21.18
C ALA A 196 -2.73 -20.16 22.35
N GLN A 197 -1.76 -21.07 22.16
CA GLN A 197 -1.24 -21.94 23.21
C GLN A 197 -0.32 -21.23 24.20
N VAL A 198 0.21 -20.05 23.86
CA VAL A 198 1.13 -19.32 24.73
C VAL A 198 0.33 -18.55 25.79
N PRO A 199 0.53 -18.82 27.10
CA PRO A 199 -0.20 -18.15 28.17
C PRO A 199 -0.07 -16.63 28.08
N TYR A 200 -1.19 -15.93 28.25
CA TYR A 200 -1.29 -14.46 28.25
C TYR A 200 -0.92 -13.74 26.94
N LEU A 201 -0.42 -14.43 25.90
CA LEU A 201 0.05 -13.79 24.68
C LEU A 201 -1.08 -13.05 23.94
N LEU A 202 -2.30 -13.60 23.92
CA LEU A 202 -3.46 -12.93 23.32
C LEU A 202 -3.83 -11.64 24.06
N ILE A 203 -3.72 -11.63 25.38
CA ILE A 203 -3.98 -10.43 26.19
C ILE A 203 -2.91 -9.38 25.90
N ALA A 204 -1.62 -9.77 25.92
CA ALA A 204 -0.52 -8.88 25.56
C ALA A 204 -0.67 -8.30 24.15
N ALA A 205 -1.11 -9.13 23.18
CA ALA A 205 -1.40 -8.69 21.82
C ALA A 205 -2.56 -7.68 21.76
N GLN A 206 -3.62 -7.84 22.55
CA GLN A 206 -4.72 -6.87 22.64
C GLN A 206 -4.24 -5.51 23.16
N PHE A 207 -3.41 -5.48 24.21
CA PHE A 207 -2.77 -4.25 24.66
C PHE A 207 -1.85 -3.65 23.58
N GLY A 208 -1.08 -4.48 22.89
CA GLY A 208 -0.21 -4.05 21.79
C GLY A 208 -0.99 -3.43 20.63
N ILE A 209 -2.09 -4.06 20.20
CA ILE A 209 -3.01 -3.53 19.18
C ILE A 209 -3.55 -2.17 19.62
N MET A 210 -4.04 -2.08 20.85
CA MET A 210 -4.61 -0.85 21.39
C MET A 210 -3.58 0.29 21.43
N ALA A 211 -2.38 0.01 21.95
CA ALA A 211 -1.30 0.99 22.01
C ALA A 211 -0.88 1.46 20.61
N PHE A 212 -0.68 0.53 19.68
CA PHE A 212 -0.34 0.82 18.29
C PHE A 212 -1.38 1.74 17.65
N GLU A 213 -2.66 1.36 17.73
CA GLU A 213 -3.73 2.10 17.05
C GLU A 213 -3.93 3.50 17.66
N LEU A 214 -3.92 3.64 18.99
CA LEU A 214 -4.03 4.93 19.68
C LEU A 214 -2.83 5.85 19.42
N LEU A 215 -1.62 5.29 19.36
CA LEU A 215 -0.38 6.05 19.15
C LEU A 215 -0.07 6.27 17.66
N SER A 216 -0.90 5.78 16.74
CA SER A 216 -0.71 5.98 15.30
C SER A 216 -0.51 7.46 14.87
N PRO A 217 -1.12 8.49 15.50
CA PRO A 217 -0.85 9.89 15.15
C PRO A 217 0.58 10.36 15.37
N VAL A 218 1.33 9.67 16.24
CA VAL A 218 2.74 9.99 16.53
C VAL A 218 3.60 9.87 15.26
N VAL A 219 3.18 9.12 14.24
CA VAL A 219 3.90 9.02 12.94
C VAL A 219 4.16 10.37 12.29
N PHE A 220 3.32 11.38 12.54
CA PHE A 220 3.50 12.74 12.00
C PHE A 220 4.57 13.55 12.74
N LEU A 221 4.93 13.14 13.95
CA LEU A 221 5.99 13.73 14.77
C LEU A 221 7.34 13.03 14.56
N VAL A 222 7.32 11.85 13.94
CA VAL A 222 8.53 11.06 13.67
C VAL A 222 9.37 11.74 12.57
N PRO A 223 10.69 11.90 12.79
CA PRO A 223 11.61 12.42 11.77
C PRO A 223 11.57 11.58 10.49
N ASP A 224 11.74 12.23 9.33
CA ASP A 224 11.65 11.59 8.01
C ASP A 224 12.51 10.33 7.87
N ARG A 225 13.71 10.31 8.48
CA ARG A 225 14.62 9.15 8.47
C ARG A 225 14.02 7.87 9.07
N TRP A 226 13.10 8.01 10.03
CA TRP A 226 12.46 6.90 10.74
C TRP A 226 11.06 6.58 10.19
N ARG A 227 10.47 7.47 9.39
CA ARG A 227 9.10 7.32 8.89
C ARG A 227 8.90 6.03 8.11
N THR A 228 9.87 5.65 7.27
CA THR A 228 9.80 4.39 6.51
C THR A 228 9.79 3.18 7.44
N THR A 229 10.56 3.19 8.53
CA THR A 229 10.58 2.11 9.53
C THR A 229 9.24 1.99 10.24
N VAL A 230 8.66 3.12 10.67
CA VAL A 230 7.34 3.15 11.32
C VAL A 230 6.24 2.64 10.37
N VAL A 231 6.26 3.08 9.11
CA VAL A 231 5.32 2.60 8.10
C VAL A 231 5.54 1.11 7.79
N GLY A 232 6.79 0.65 7.78
CA GLY A 232 7.13 -0.77 7.68
C GLY A 232 6.55 -1.60 8.81
N PHE A 233 6.59 -1.09 10.04
CA PHE A 233 5.91 -1.70 11.19
C PHE A 233 4.38 -1.73 11.00
N PHE A 234 3.77 -0.68 10.44
CA PHE A 234 2.33 -0.70 10.13
C PHE A 234 2.00 -1.78 9.08
N TYR A 235 2.82 -1.93 8.05
CA TYR A 235 2.66 -3.04 7.08
C TYR A 235 2.83 -4.41 7.75
N SER A 236 3.80 -4.58 8.65
CA SER A 236 4.03 -5.86 9.32
C SER A 236 2.88 -6.24 10.25
N PHE A 237 2.27 -5.26 10.93
CA PHE A 237 1.07 -5.48 11.73
C PHE A 237 -0.06 -6.15 10.91
N HIS A 238 -0.31 -5.63 9.71
CA HIS A 238 -1.31 -6.21 8.80
C HIS A 238 -0.88 -7.55 8.22
N ALA A 239 0.42 -7.74 7.94
CA ALA A 239 0.94 -9.02 7.50
C ALA A 239 0.75 -10.11 8.57
N VAL A 240 1.03 -9.81 9.84
CA VAL A 240 0.76 -10.72 10.97
C VAL A 240 -0.74 -10.97 11.12
N THR A 241 -1.56 -9.93 10.99
CA THR A 241 -3.03 -10.08 11.07
C THR A 241 -3.57 -10.99 9.96
N MET A 242 -3.07 -10.85 8.75
CA MET A 242 -3.41 -11.74 7.63
C MET A 242 -2.92 -13.17 7.90
N ALA A 243 -1.67 -13.33 8.32
CA ALA A 243 -1.06 -14.63 8.56
C ALA A 243 -1.73 -15.41 9.70
N THR A 244 -2.30 -14.71 10.69
CA THR A 244 -2.94 -15.32 11.86
C THR A 244 -4.45 -15.50 11.70
N ILE A 245 -5.18 -14.49 11.23
CA ILE A 245 -6.66 -14.52 11.22
C ILE A 245 -7.28 -14.20 9.86
N THR A 246 -6.50 -14.28 8.77
CA THR A 246 -6.95 -14.16 7.38
C THR A 246 -7.78 -12.90 7.05
N ILE A 247 -7.68 -11.86 7.87
CA ILE A 247 -8.34 -10.57 7.62
C ILE A 247 -7.44 -9.72 6.72
N SER A 248 -7.97 -9.33 5.57
CA SER A 248 -7.31 -8.41 4.64
C SER A 248 -7.66 -6.96 4.94
N PHE A 249 -6.62 -6.13 5.00
CA PHE A 249 -6.70 -4.66 5.02
C PHE A 249 -6.07 -4.06 3.76
N ALA A 250 -6.07 -4.79 2.64
CA ALA A 250 -5.43 -4.36 1.39
C ALA A 250 -5.78 -2.92 0.93
N PRO A 251 -7.03 -2.43 1.01
CA PRO A 251 -7.35 -1.05 0.65
C PRO A 251 -6.65 -0.04 1.56
N HIS A 252 -6.61 -0.34 2.86
CA HIS A 252 -5.92 0.48 3.85
C HIS A 252 -4.42 0.52 3.58
N LEU A 253 -3.81 -0.63 3.26
CA LEU A 253 -2.40 -0.73 2.86
C LEU A 253 -2.07 0.05 1.60
N VAL A 254 -3.00 0.09 0.64
CA VAL A 254 -2.86 0.91 -0.58
C VAL A 254 -2.91 2.39 -0.25
N ALA A 255 -3.86 2.84 0.57
CA ALA A 255 -3.90 4.22 1.03
C ALA A 255 -2.65 4.60 1.85
N MET A 256 -2.14 3.69 2.67
CA MET A 256 -0.93 3.85 3.47
C MET A 256 0.33 4.01 2.62
N ALA A 257 0.32 3.55 1.36
CA ALA A 257 1.41 3.80 0.42
C ALA A 257 1.64 5.30 0.16
N SER A 258 0.69 6.17 0.52
CA SER A 258 0.86 7.64 0.50
C SER A 258 2.00 8.15 1.40
N PHE A 259 2.44 7.37 2.40
CA PHE A 259 3.63 7.69 3.20
C PHE A 259 4.95 7.38 2.50
N LEU A 260 4.92 6.56 1.44
CA LEU A 260 6.12 6.05 0.77
C LEU A 260 6.57 6.98 -0.36
N ALA A 261 7.88 7.01 -0.61
CA ALA A 261 8.48 7.70 -1.76
C ALA A 261 8.32 6.87 -3.03
N LEU A 262 7.08 6.69 -3.50
CA LEU A 262 6.73 5.81 -4.61
C LEU A 262 7.44 6.14 -5.94
N GLU A 263 7.83 7.40 -6.15
CA GLU A 263 8.62 7.84 -7.31
C GLU A 263 10.02 7.22 -7.37
N ARG A 264 10.53 6.72 -6.23
CA ARG A 264 11.83 6.04 -6.14
C ARG A 264 11.74 4.55 -6.47
N ILE A 265 10.54 3.97 -6.46
CA ILE A 265 10.33 2.56 -6.73
C ILE A 265 10.34 2.35 -8.24
N ARG A 266 11.34 1.63 -8.75
CA ARG A 266 11.48 1.28 -10.18
C ARG A 266 11.28 -0.23 -10.38
N PRO A 267 10.04 -0.74 -10.36
CA PRO A 267 9.79 -2.18 -10.36
C PRO A 267 10.34 -2.88 -11.60
N LEU A 268 10.27 -2.24 -12.78
CA LEU A 268 10.84 -2.78 -14.02
C LEU A 268 12.37 -2.86 -13.99
N VAL A 269 13.05 -1.95 -13.29
CA VAL A 269 14.51 -2.01 -13.11
C VAL A 269 14.87 -3.14 -12.15
N LEU A 270 14.08 -3.32 -11.08
CA LEU A 270 14.25 -4.42 -10.13
C LEU A 270 14.05 -5.78 -10.80
N LEU A 271 12.96 -5.95 -11.55
CA LEU A 271 12.65 -7.16 -12.32
C LEU A 271 13.73 -7.48 -13.35
N ARG A 272 14.21 -6.47 -14.10
CA ARG A 272 15.33 -6.63 -15.04
C ARG A 272 16.63 -7.03 -14.34
N ARG A 273 16.89 -6.53 -13.13
CA ARG A 273 18.07 -6.92 -12.33
C ARG A 273 17.95 -8.36 -11.82
N LEU A 274 16.77 -8.78 -11.39
CA LEU A 274 16.50 -10.16 -10.96
C LEU A 274 16.60 -11.14 -12.14
N ALA A 275 16.01 -10.81 -13.29
CA ALA A 275 16.13 -11.60 -14.52
C ALA A 275 17.60 -11.73 -15.00
N ARG A 276 18.38 -10.65 -14.92
CA ARG A 276 19.82 -10.67 -15.26
C ARG A 276 20.68 -11.43 -14.25
N ARG A 277 20.24 -11.56 -12.99
CA ARG A 277 20.89 -12.42 -12.00
C ARG A 277 20.57 -13.90 -12.23
N GLY A 278 19.36 -14.22 -12.69
CA GLY A 278 18.98 -15.58 -13.08
C GLY A 278 19.71 -16.10 -14.31
N GLY A 279 20.06 -15.23 -15.27
CA GLY A 279 20.77 -15.63 -16.51
C GLY A 279 22.30 -15.73 -16.39
N ARG A 280 22.89 -15.56 -15.20
CA ARG A 280 24.36 -15.53 -15.02
C ARG A 280 24.94 -16.79 -14.38
N THR A 281 24.12 -17.82 -14.17
CA THR A 281 24.53 -19.10 -13.57
C THR A 281 24.94 -20.16 -14.60
N GLU A 282 24.78 -19.92 -15.91
CA GLU A 282 24.94 -20.98 -16.94
C GLU A 282 26.07 -20.74 -17.96
N ALA A 283 26.99 -19.81 -17.71
CA ALA A 283 28.14 -19.62 -18.60
C ALA A 283 29.44 -19.41 -17.79
N ALA A 284 29.89 -20.46 -17.13
CA ALA A 284 31.31 -20.62 -16.81
C ALA A 284 31.99 -21.19 -18.07
N PRO A 285 32.94 -20.48 -18.71
CA PRO A 285 33.69 -21.06 -19.81
C PRO A 285 34.58 -22.17 -19.27
N ALA A 286 34.51 -23.35 -19.90
CA ALA A 286 35.38 -24.48 -19.63
C ALA A 286 36.85 -24.03 -19.74
N ARG A 287 37.61 -24.15 -18.65
CA ARG A 287 39.07 -24.07 -18.70
C ARG A 287 39.57 -25.29 -19.45
N THR A 288 39.96 -25.11 -20.70
CA THR A 288 40.74 -26.10 -21.45
C THR A 288 42.12 -26.19 -20.80
N THR A 289 42.35 -27.24 -20.02
CA THR A 289 43.69 -27.64 -19.56
C THR A 289 44.43 -28.27 -20.74
N ALA A 290 45.33 -27.52 -21.36
CA ALA A 290 46.35 -28.07 -22.24
C ALA A 290 47.67 -28.15 -21.46
N THR A 291 48.17 -29.37 -21.31
CA THR A 291 49.41 -29.73 -20.61
C THR A 291 50.60 -29.79 -21.56
N GLY A 292 51.69 -29.08 -21.19
CA GLY A 292 53.10 -29.46 -21.42
C GLY A 292 53.87 -28.77 -22.56
N PRO A 293 55.23 -28.75 -22.52
CA PRO A 293 56.10 -28.29 -21.43
C PRO A 293 57.13 -27.22 -21.88
N ASP A 294 57.70 -26.48 -20.91
CA ASP A 294 58.72 -25.44 -21.06
C ASP A 294 60.12 -25.94 -21.50
N PRO A 295 60.97 -25.05 -22.06
CA PRO A 295 62.41 -25.13 -21.86
C PRO A 295 62.97 -23.89 -21.12
N VAL A 296 63.50 -24.18 -19.93
CA VAL A 296 64.84 -23.87 -19.40
C VAL A 296 65.40 -22.43 -19.47
N VAL A 297 65.59 -21.94 -18.24
CA VAL A 297 66.34 -20.82 -17.66
C VAL A 297 67.83 -20.72 -18.04
N GLY A 298 68.33 -19.47 -18.13
CA GLY A 298 69.73 -19.03 -17.96
C GLY A 298 69.87 -17.64 -18.59
N ASP A 299 70.30 -16.55 -17.94
CA ASP A 299 71.58 -16.35 -17.24
C ASP A 299 71.59 -14.92 -16.61
N PRO A 300 72.25 -14.65 -15.45
CA PRO A 300 72.38 -13.30 -14.90
C PRO A 300 73.77 -12.68 -15.12
N GLY A 301 73.79 -11.49 -15.71
CA GLY A 301 74.70 -10.39 -15.34
C GLY A 301 76.07 -10.29 -16.04
N GLN A 302 76.34 -9.14 -16.68
CA GLN A 302 77.67 -8.51 -16.73
C GLN A 302 77.64 -7.02 -17.15
N ALA A 303 78.02 -6.18 -16.19
CA ALA A 303 78.82 -4.95 -16.18
C ALA A 303 79.32 -4.20 -17.47
N VAL A 304 79.07 -2.86 -17.47
CA VAL A 304 80.04 -1.70 -17.45
C VAL A 304 80.53 -1.01 -18.77
N VAL A 305 80.67 0.34 -18.63
CA VAL A 305 81.36 1.41 -19.44
C VAL A 305 80.56 2.03 -20.61
N GLY A 306 80.41 3.35 -20.85
CA GLY A 306 80.96 4.61 -20.29
C GLY A 306 81.18 5.63 -21.44
N GLY A 307 80.85 6.93 -21.25
CA GLY A 307 81.31 8.03 -22.13
C GLY A 307 80.46 9.33 -22.12
N PRO A 308 81.04 10.54 -22.28
CA PRO A 308 80.63 11.78 -21.58
C PRO A 308 80.07 12.90 -22.52
N PRO A 309 79.80 14.14 -22.03
CA PRO A 309 78.82 15.07 -22.61
C PRO A 309 79.42 16.21 -23.47
N ALA A 310 78.56 16.95 -24.18
CA ALA A 310 78.83 18.29 -24.71
C ALA A 310 77.56 19.16 -24.67
N GLY A 311 77.66 20.35 -24.07
CA GLY A 311 76.73 21.48 -24.27
C GLY A 311 77.01 22.20 -25.60
N PRO A 312 76.71 23.49 -25.79
CA PRO A 312 76.26 24.53 -24.83
C PRO A 312 74.75 24.72 -24.72
#